data_AF-A0A972MHJ0-F1
#
_entry.id   AF-A0A972MHJ0-F1
#
_cell.length_a   1.000
_cell.length_b   1.000
_cell.length_c   1.000
_cell.angle_alpha   90.00
_cell.angle_beta   90.00
_cell.angle_gamma   90.00
#
_symmetry.space_group_name_H-M   'P 1'
#
loop_
_entity.id
_entity.type
_entity.pdbx_description
1 polymer ?
#
loop_
_entity_poly.entity_id
_entity_poly.type
_entity_poly.pdbx_seq_one_letter_code
_entity_poly.pdbx_strand_id
1 'polypeptide(L)'
;MGTTCCDFSLVSKVRKSFRSFYTTNIFQQRPCFKVVTIDELKETCLIRKQLGQCCVFTNGCFDILHAGHVDYLRQAREFGDFLVVGLNSDSSVRKIKGDSRPINSELDRAFVLASLSVVDYVVIFDDPTPINLISNIRPDVLVKGADWPEEKIVGAKEVKSWGGQVKRIPLLKGRSTTS
;
A
#
# COMPACT_ATOMS: atom_id res chain seq x y z
N MET A 1 -11.79 42.04 9.44
CA MET A 1 -11.00 40.90 8.92
C MET A 1 -10.65 40.02 10.11
N GLY A 2 -11.45 38.98 10.38
CA GLY A 2 -11.25 38.07 11.51
C GLY A 2 -10.82 36.70 10.99
N THR A 3 -9.58 36.30 11.27
CA THR A 3 -9.06 34.96 11.03
C THR A 3 -9.83 33.96 11.87
N THR A 4 -10.54 33.03 11.24
CA THR A 4 -11.10 31.84 11.89
C THR A 4 -9.96 30.96 12.35
N CYS A 5 -9.64 31.04 13.64
CA CYS A 5 -8.71 30.13 14.30
C CYS A 5 -9.36 28.73 14.32
N CYS A 6 -8.75 27.75 13.66
CA CYS A 6 -9.20 26.35 13.76
C CYS A 6 -9.13 25.92 15.22
N ASP A 7 -10.27 25.52 15.80
CA ASP A 7 -10.32 24.99 17.16
C ASP A 7 -9.60 23.63 17.23
N PHE A 8 -8.34 23.67 17.64
CA PHE A 8 -7.50 22.48 17.85
C PHE A 8 -8.10 21.54 18.90
N SER A 9 -8.96 22.02 19.80
CA SER A 9 -9.65 21.19 20.78
C SER A 9 -10.73 20.32 20.11
N LEU A 10 -11.41 20.84 19.09
CA LEU A 10 -12.39 20.09 18.31
C LEU A 10 -11.71 19.07 17.39
N VAL A 11 -10.64 19.47 16.70
CA VAL A 11 -9.84 18.56 15.85
C VAL A 11 -9.23 17.42 16.69
N SER A 12 -8.75 17.72 17.89
CA SER A 12 -8.21 16.70 18.80
C SER A 12 -9.30 15.80 19.40
N LYS A 13 -10.49 16.32 19.70
CA LYS A 13 -11.65 15.52 20.12
C LYS A 13 -12.14 14.58 19.02
N VAL A 14 -12.24 15.05 17.77
CA VAL A 14 -12.59 14.22 16.61
C VAL A 14 -11.52 13.14 16.37
N ARG A 15 -10.23 13.51 16.40
CA ARG A 15 -9.11 12.55 16.30
C ARG A 15 -9.12 11.51 17.43
N LYS A 16 -9.41 11.92 18.66
CA LYS A 16 -9.53 11.01 19.81
C LYS A 16 -10.76 10.13 19.72
N SER A 17 -11.90 10.64 19.26
CA SER A 17 -13.14 9.88 19.07
C SER A 17 -13.00 8.80 17.99
N PHE A 18 -12.34 9.12 16.87
CA PHE A 18 -11.98 8.14 15.83
C PHE A 18 -11.02 7.05 16.33
N ARG A 19 -10.10 7.39 17.24
CA ARG A 19 -9.21 6.42 17.89
C ARG A 19 -9.92 5.61 19.00
N SER A 20 -10.84 6.24 19.74
CA SER A 20 -11.42 5.69 20.97
C SER A 20 -12.47 4.61 20.74
N PHE A 21 -13.15 4.61 19.58
CA PHE A 21 -14.18 3.62 19.27
C PHE A 21 -13.63 2.21 19.02
N TYR A 22 -12.30 2.07 18.88
CA TYR A 22 -11.62 0.80 18.60
C TYR A 22 -10.54 0.44 19.63
N THR A 23 -10.41 1.21 20.72
CA THR A 23 -9.40 0.99 21.78
C THR A 23 -9.89 0.15 22.96
N THR A 24 -10.89 -0.70 22.76
CA THR A 24 -11.17 -1.79 23.69
C THR A 24 -10.72 -3.12 23.07
N ASN A 25 -9.48 -3.50 23.40
CA ASN A 25 -8.98 -4.89 23.49
C ASN A 25 -8.59 -5.69 22.22
N ILE A 26 -7.90 -5.09 21.22
CA ILE A 26 -7.26 -5.84 20.09
C ILE A 26 -5.76 -5.52 19.88
N PHE A 27 -5.18 -4.57 20.63
CA PHE A 27 -3.80 -4.13 20.39
C PHE A 27 -2.75 -4.94 21.17
N GLN A 28 -2.17 -5.93 20.51
CA GLN A 28 -0.73 -6.22 20.64
C GLN A 28 0.02 -6.45 19.31
N GLN A 29 -0.62 -6.42 18.12
CA GLN A 29 0.05 -6.84 16.88
C GLN A 29 -0.26 -5.98 15.62
N ARG A 30 -0.93 -4.83 15.74
CA ARG A 30 -1.27 -3.99 14.56
C ARG A 30 -0.61 -2.60 14.65
N PRO A 31 0.32 -2.26 13.74
CA PRO A 31 1.03 -0.98 13.78
C PRO A 31 0.11 0.23 13.54
N CYS A 32 -0.94 0.07 12.73
CA CYS A 32 -1.82 1.15 12.26
C CYS A 32 -3.11 0.57 11.66
N PHE A 33 -4.20 1.36 11.67
CA PHE A 33 -5.51 0.99 11.08
C PHE A 33 -5.47 0.71 9.57
N LYS A 34 -4.45 1.19 8.87
CA LYS A 34 -4.25 0.92 7.44
C LYS A 34 -3.57 -0.42 7.17
N VAL A 35 -2.99 -1.07 8.19
CA VAL A 35 -2.38 -2.40 8.06
C VAL A 35 -3.45 -3.44 8.33
N VAL A 36 -3.86 -4.15 7.28
CA VAL A 36 -5.04 -5.04 7.26
C VAL A 36 -4.66 -6.46 6.81
N THR A 37 -5.47 -7.44 7.19
CA THR A 37 -5.33 -8.81 6.66
C THR A 37 -5.83 -8.89 5.22
N ILE A 38 -5.51 -9.98 4.53
CA ILE A 38 -5.98 -10.23 3.16
C ILE A 38 -7.52 -10.29 3.13
N ASP A 39 -8.15 -10.93 4.13
CA ASP A 39 -9.61 -11.05 4.19
C ASP A 39 -10.29 -9.69 4.43
N GLU A 40 -9.81 -8.91 5.39
CA GLU A 40 -10.30 -7.55 5.64
C GLU A 40 -10.13 -6.65 4.41
N LEU A 41 -8.98 -6.77 3.73
CA LEU A 41 -8.72 -6.01 2.51
C LEU A 41 -9.67 -6.41 1.38
N LYS A 42 -9.95 -7.71 1.22
CA LYS A 42 -10.86 -8.23 0.20
C LYS A 42 -12.27 -7.69 0.41
N GLU A 43 -12.78 -7.74 1.64
CA GLU A 43 -14.08 -7.16 2.01
C GLU A 43 -14.11 -5.65 1.77
N THR A 44 -13.07 -4.94 2.20
CA THR A 44 -12.94 -3.49 2.01
C THR A 44 -12.92 -3.12 0.53
N CYS A 45 -12.16 -3.84 -0.30
CA CYS A 45 -12.12 -3.61 -1.74
C CYS A 45 -13.48 -3.88 -2.38
N LEU A 46 -14.19 -4.93 -1.96
CA LEU A 46 -15.51 -5.25 -2.48
C LEU A 46 -16.50 -4.12 -2.19
N ILE A 47 -16.59 -3.68 -0.93
CA ILE A 47 -17.49 -2.59 -0.51
C ILE A 47 -17.17 -1.30 -1.26
N ARG A 48 -15.89 -0.89 -1.30
CA ARG A 48 -15.48 0.35 -1.97
C ARG A 48 -15.77 0.34 -3.47
N LYS A 49 -15.59 -0.80 -4.14
CA LYS A 49 -15.96 -0.94 -5.56
C LYS A 49 -17.45 -0.89 -5.80
N GLN A 50 -18.27 -1.45 -4.91
CA GLN A 50 -19.74 -1.30 -4.97
C GLN A 50 -20.17 0.17 -4.82
N LEU A 51 -19.37 0.98 -4.12
CA LEU A 51 -19.52 2.44 -4.03
C LEU A 51 -18.94 3.19 -5.25
N GLY A 52 -18.48 2.48 -6.29
CA GLY A 52 -17.92 3.06 -7.51
C GLY A 52 -16.48 3.54 -7.40
N GLN A 53 -15.76 3.19 -6.33
CA GLN A 53 -14.38 3.63 -6.13
C GLN A 53 -13.37 2.72 -6.84
N CYS A 54 -12.39 3.34 -7.49
CA CYS A 54 -11.29 2.69 -8.21
C CYS A 54 -10.14 2.28 -7.27
N CYS A 55 -9.84 0.98 -7.23
CA CYS A 55 -8.76 0.39 -6.46
C CYS A 55 -7.44 0.38 -7.24
N VAL A 56 -6.45 1.12 -6.74
CA VAL A 56 -5.08 1.07 -7.24
C VAL A 56 -4.26 0.11 -6.38
N PHE A 57 -3.49 -0.76 -7.02
CA PHE A 57 -2.58 -1.68 -6.34
C PHE A 57 -1.14 -1.53 -6.85
N THR A 58 -0.20 -1.57 -5.91
CA THR A 58 1.22 -1.79 -6.17
C THR A 58 1.77 -2.73 -5.12
N ASN A 59 2.93 -3.34 -5.38
CA ASN A 59 3.64 -4.11 -4.35
C ASN A 59 5.15 -3.93 -4.44
N GLY A 60 5.81 -4.19 -3.31
CA GLY A 60 7.26 -4.16 -3.21
C GLY A 60 7.76 -4.48 -1.80
N CYS A 61 9.07 -4.51 -1.66
CA CYS A 61 9.75 -4.74 -0.39
C CYS A 61 9.79 -3.49 0.49
N PHE A 62 10.00 -2.30 -0.10
CA PHE A 62 10.07 -1.01 0.61
C PHE A 62 10.97 -1.00 1.86
N ASP A 63 12.14 -1.66 1.77
CA ASP A 63 13.05 -1.84 2.90
C ASP A 63 13.54 -0.52 3.50
N ILE A 64 14.25 0.26 2.70
CA ILE A 64 14.67 1.62 3.06
C ILE A 64 13.85 2.59 2.20
N LEU A 65 12.87 3.25 2.82
CA LEU A 65 12.08 4.26 2.14
C LEU A 65 12.92 5.51 1.86
N HIS A 66 12.69 6.09 0.68
CA HIS A 66 13.34 7.32 0.25
C HIS A 66 12.38 8.11 -0.65
N ALA A 67 12.74 9.33 -0.99
CA ALA A 67 11.91 10.22 -1.80
C ALA A 67 11.43 9.60 -3.13
N GLY A 68 12.26 8.78 -3.80
CA GLY A 68 11.83 8.02 -4.98
C GLY A 68 10.62 7.10 -4.75
N HIS A 69 10.58 6.36 -3.63
CA HIS A 69 9.41 5.54 -3.27
C HIS A 69 8.19 6.40 -2.95
N VAL A 70 8.37 7.51 -2.22
CA VAL A 70 7.26 8.41 -1.86
C VAL A 70 6.66 9.04 -3.12
N ASP A 71 7.48 9.52 -4.05
CA ASP A 71 7.00 10.09 -5.30
C ASP A 71 6.34 9.03 -6.20
N TYR A 72 6.90 7.82 -6.27
CA TYR A 72 6.27 6.68 -6.95
C TYR A 72 4.87 6.37 -6.39
N LEU A 73 4.72 6.28 -5.06
CA LEU A 73 3.43 6.01 -4.42
C LEU A 73 2.45 7.18 -4.59
N ARG A 74 2.95 8.42 -4.58
CA ARG A 74 2.15 9.63 -4.86
C ARG A 74 1.57 9.59 -6.27
N GLN A 75 2.40 9.31 -7.28
CA GLN A 75 1.96 9.15 -8.66
C GLN A 75 1.02 7.95 -8.83
N ALA A 76 1.28 6.83 -8.16
CA ALA A 76 0.40 5.66 -8.20
C ALA A 76 -1.01 6.02 -7.70
N ARG A 77 -1.11 6.78 -6.61
CA ARG A 77 -2.38 7.20 -6.02
C ARG A 77 -3.26 8.04 -6.95
N GLU A 78 -2.69 8.69 -7.96
CA GLU A 78 -3.41 9.51 -8.95
C GLU A 78 -4.24 8.68 -9.94
N PHE A 79 -4.01 7.36 -10.04
CA PHE A 79 -4.74 6.50 -10.98
C PHE A 79 -6.07 5.95 -10.45
N GLY A 80 -6.51 6.35 -9.25
CA GLY A 80 -7.77 5.89 -8.69
C GLY A 80 -8.14 6.56 -7.37
N ASP A 81 -9.06 5.95 -6.63
CA ASP A 81 -9.68 6.53 -5.44
C ASP A 81 -9.07 6.06 -4.14
N PHE A 82 -8.31 4.96 -4.17
CA PHE A 82 -7.51 4.49 -3.03
C PHE A 82 -6.34 3.62 -3.46
N LEU A 83 -5.26 3.67 -2.70
CA LEU A 83 -4.04 2.92 -2.95
C LEU A 83 -3.82 1.82 -1.91
N VAL A 84 -3.71 0.59 -2.42
CA VAL A 84 -3.31 -0.60 -1.68
C VAL A 84 -1.86 -0.92 -2.00
N VAL A 85 -1.05 -1.11 -0.96
CA VAL A 85 0.34 -1.55 -1.07
C VAL A 85 0.47 -2.97 -0.55
N GLY A 86 0.76 -3.91 -1.44
CA GLY A 86 1.25 -5.24 -1.07
C GLY A 86 2.70 -5.15 -0.60
N LEU A 87 2.94 -5.46 0.67
CA LEU A 87 4.27 -5.50 1.27
C LEU A 87 4.77 -6.94 1.35
N ASN A 88 5.91 -7.22 0.73
CA ASN A 88 6.56 -8.53 0.90
C ASN A 88 6.95 -8.74 2.37
N SER A 89 6.61 -9.89 2.93
CA SER A 89 7.06 -10.32 4.26
C SER A 89 8.58 -10.45 4.35
N ASP A 90 9.10 -10.51 5.57
CA ASP A 90 10.53 -10.72 5.80
C ASP A 90 11.01 -12.04 5.19
N SER A 91 10.17 -13.08 5.26
CA SER A 91 10.46 -14.39 4.67
C SER A 91 10.50 -14.33 3.14
N SER A 92 9.57 -13.61 2.52
CA SER A 92 9.50 -13.38 1.07
C SER A 92 10.72 -12.58 0.59
N VAL A 93 11.10 -11.52 1.31
CA VAL A 93 12.26 -10.70 0.96
C VAL A 93 13.56 -11.48 1.06
N ARG A 94 13.78 -12.26 2.13
CA ARG A 94 14.98 -13.11 2.27
C ARG A 94 15.15 -14.08 1.10
N LYS A 95 14.06 -14.71 0.65
CA LYS A 95 14.08 -15.62 -0.51
C LYS A 95 14.47 -14.91 -1.81
N ILE A 96 14.13 -13.63 -1.97
CA ILE A 96 14.38 -12.86 -3.20
C ILE A 96 15.75 -12.17 -3.18
N LYS A 97 16.18 -11.65 -2.03
CA LYS A 97 17.35 -10.77 -1.90
C LYS A 97 18.49 -11.35 -1.06
N GLY A 98 18.30 -12.52 -0.45
CA GLY A 98 19.24 -13.17 0.46
C GLY A 98 19.02 -12.81 1.94
N ASP A 99 19.68 -13.54 2.83
CA ASP A 99 19.46 -13.48 4.28
C ASP A 99 19.82 -12.15 4.94
N SER A 100 20.64 -11.33 4.27
CA SER A 100 21.01 -9.98 4.74
C SER A 100 19.91 -8.93 4.53
N ARG A 101 18.78 -9.30 3.94
CA ARG A 101 17.63 -8.43 3.68
C ARG A 101 16.33 -9.08 4.15
N PRO A 102 15.34 -8.31 4.64
CA PRO A 102 15.33 -6.85 4.75
C PRO A 102 16.14 -6.36 5.97
N ILE A 103 16.53 -5.08 5.96
CA ILE A 103 17.15 -4.43 7.12
C ILE A 103 16.09 -4.12 8.17
N ASN A 104 14.92 -3.64 7.72
CA ASN A 104 13.79 -3.32 8.59
C ASN A 104 12.76 -4.45 8.58
N SER A 105 12.18 -4.75 9.74
CA SER A 105 11.14 -5.77 9.86
C SER A 105 9.91 -5.43 9.00
N GLU A 106 9.12 -6.42 8.63
CA GLU A 106 7.88 -6.21 7.88
C GLU A 106 6.88 -5.32 8.61
N LEU A 107 6.85 -5.38 9.95
CA LEU A 107 5.99 -4.53 10.77
C LEU A 107 6.46 -3.08 10.75
N ASP A 108 7.77 -2.83 10.83
CA ASP A 108 8.32 -1.47 10.73
C ASP A 108 8.10 -0.87 9.34
N ARG A 109 8.38 -1.66 8.29
CA ARG A 109 8.13 -1.25 6.90
C ARG A 109 6.65 -0.95 6.67
N ALA A 110 5.75 -1.79 7.19
CA ALA A 110 4.30 -1.58 7.11
C ALA A 110 3.88 -0.31 7.85
N PHE A 111 4.42 -0.06 9.04
CA PHE A 111 4.12 1.13 9.83
C PHE A 111 4.50 2.42 9.09
N VAL A 112 5.70 2.47 8.51
CA VAL A 112 6.15 3.66 7.76
C VAL A 112 5.29 3.87 6.53
N LEU A 113 4.99 2.81 5.75
CA LEU A 113 4.11 2.90 4.59
C LEU A 113 2.70 3.37 4.96
N ALA A 114 2.11 2.79 6.00
CA ALA A 114 0.79 3.16 6.49
C ALA A 114 0.71 4.61 7.00
N SER A 115 1.85 5.17 7.41
CA SER A 115 1.94 6.57 7.85
C SER A 115 1.98 7.57 6.69
N LEU A 116 2.19 7.11 5.45
CA LEU A 116 2.12 7.97 4.27
C LEU A 116 0.66 8.35 3.98
N SER A 117 0.41 9.63 3.68
CA SER A 117 -0.93 10.14 3.38
C SER A 117 -1.53 9.54 2.11
N VAL A 118 -0.69 9.17 1.14
CA VAL A 118 -1.08 8.61 -0.16
C VAL A 118 -1.41 7.12 -0.11
N VAL A 119 -1.08 6.41 0.98
CA VAL A 119 -1.35 4.98 1.15
C VAL A 119 -2.63 4.82 1.96
N ASP A 120 -3.60 4.08 1.43
CA ASP A 120 -4.88 3.83 2.11
C ASP A 120 -4.84 2.49 2.87
N TYR A 121 -4.23 1.46 2.29
CA TYR A 121 -4.07 0.15 2.91
C TYR A 121 -2.69 -0.46 2.64
N VAL A 122 -2.18 -1.18 3.63
CA VAL A 122 -0.98 -2.03 3.53
C VAL A 122 -1.38 -3.44 3.91
N VAL A 123 -0.98 -4.41 3.09
CA VAL A 123 -1.20 -5.83 3.35
C VAL A 123 0.12 -6.58 3.20
N ILE A 124 0.48 -7.37 4.20
CA ILE A 124 1.70 -8.17 4.18
C ILE A 124 1.38 -9.52 3.52
N PHE A 125 2.26 -9.99 2.64
CA PHE A 125 2.11 -11.30 1.98
C PHE A 125 3.44 -12.06 1.89
N ASP A 126 3.37 -13.38 2.05
CA ASP A 126 4.52 -14.30 2.04
C ASP A 126 4.85 -14.88 0.67
N ASP A 127 3.88 -14.89 -0.24
CA ASP A 127 4.03 -15.53 -1.54
C ASP A 127 5.24 -14.98 -2.32
N PRO A 128 5.92 -15.81 -3.15
CA PRO A 128 7.05 -15.35 -3.96
C PRO A 128 6.66 -14.23 -4.94
N THR A 129 5.39 -14.19 -5.33
CA THR A 129 4.85 -13.18 -6.23
C THR A 129 3.50 -12.69 -5.71
N PRO A 130 3.06 -11.47 -6.04
CA PRO A 130 1.80 -10.90 -5.54
C PRO A 130 0.55 -11.49 -6.21
N ILE A 131 0.67 -12.52 -7.05
CA ILE A 131 -0.41 -12.95 -7.95
C ILE A 131 -1.68 -13.41 -7.21
N ASN A 132 -1.51 -14.15 -6.11
CA ASN A 132 -2.63 -14.60 -5.30
C ASN A 132 -3.34 -13.42 -4.63
N LEU A 133 -2.56 -12.46 -4.12
CA LEU A 133 -3.10 -11.24 -3.53
C LEU A 133 -3.86 -10.39 -4.56
N ILE A 134 -3.26 -10.19 -5.74
CA ILE A 134 -3.89 -9.49 -6.87
C ILE A 134 -5.21 -10.18 -7.26
N SER A 135 -5.22 -11.50 -7.34
CA SER A 135 -6.42 -12.27 -7.72
C SER A 135 -7.53 -12.20 -6.65
N ASN A 136 -7.16 -12.08 -5.38
CA ASN A 136 -8.13 -11.95 -4.28
C ASN A 136 -8.81 -10.58 -4.25
N ILE A 137 -8.06 -9.50 -4.49
CA ILE A 137 -8.58 -8.12 -4.38
C ILE A 137 -9.01 -7.53 -5.74
N ARG A 138 -8.60 -8.17 -6.85
CA ARG A 138 -8.91 -7.85 -8.26
C ARG A 138 -8.79 -6.36 -8.58
N PRO A 139 -7.63 -5.70 -8.37
CA PRO A 139 -7.54 -4.24 -8.47
C PRO A 139 -7.93 -3.74 -9.86
N ASP A 140 -8.42 -2.49 -9.91
CA ASP A 140 -8.82 -1.83 -11.16
C ASP A 140 -7.59 -1.28 -11.90
N VAL A 141 -6.56 -0.87 -11.15
CA VAL A 141 -5.29 -0.43 -11.69
C VAL A 141 -4.13 -1.12 -10.98
N LEU A 142 -3.26 -1.78 -11.75
CA LEU A 142 -1.97 -2.30 -11.29
C LEU A 142 -0.86 -1.34 -11.69
N VAL A 143 -0.12 -0.84 -10.71
CA VAL A 143 0.97 0.10 -10.93
C VAL A 143 2.31 -0.57 -10.67
N LYS A 144 3.28 -0.34 -11.57
CA LYS A 144 4.68 -0.73 -11.40
C LYS A 144 5.65 0.36 -11.85
N GLY A 145 6.88 0.30 -11.35
CA GLY A 145 7.98 1.08 -11.89
C GLY A 145 8.25 0.68 -13.35
N ALA A 146 8.63 1.66 -14.18
CA ALA A 146 8.88 1.47 -15.61
C ALA A 146 10.16 0.68 -15.93
N ASP A 147 10.84 0.12 -14.92
CA ASP A 147 12.05 -0.70 -15.09
C ASP A 147 11.76 -2.06 -15.73
N TRP A 148 10.48 -2.45 -15.82
CA TRP A 148 10.05 -3.73 -16.37
C TRP A 148 9.16 -3.53 -17.61
N PRO A 149 9.38 -4.32 -18.68
CA PRO A 149 8.41 -4.42 -19.76
C PRO A 149 7.11 -5.01 -19.19
N GLU A 150 5.98 -4.56 -19.74
CA GLU A 150 4.66 -4.84 -19.17
C GLU A 150 4.33 -6.33 -19.13
N GLU A 151 4.85 -7.08 -20.09
CA GLU A 151 4.68 -8.53 -20.23
C GLU A 151 5.36 -9.31 -19.09
N LYS A 152 6.32 -8.68 -18.40
CA LYS A 152 7.02 -9.26 -17.23
C LYS A 152 6.40 -8.83 -15.90
N ILE A 153 5.37 -7.98 -15.91
CA ILE A 153 4.67 -7.57 -14.70
C ILE A 153 3.73 -8.69 -14.26
N VAL A 154 4.05 -9.31 -13.12
CA VAL A 154 3.17 -10.30 -12.48
C VAL A 154 1.82 -9.66 -12.16
N GLY A 155 0.73 -10.31 -12.58
CA GLY A 155 -0.64 -9.82 -12.40
C GLY A 155 -1.18 -9.00 -13.59
N ALA A 156 -0.35 -8.65 -14.58
CA ALA A 156 -0.79 -7.83 -15.70
C ALA A 156 -1.85 -8.51 -16.57
N LYS A 157 -1.70 -9.82 -16.84
CA LYS A 157 -2.67 -10.58 -17.65
C LYS A 157 -4.01 -10.69 -16.93
N GLU A 158 -3.95 -10.94 -15.63
CA GLU A 158 -5.10 -11.12 -14.76
C GLU A 158 -5.87 -9.81 -14.64
N VAL A 159 -5.19 -8.71 -14.31
CA VAL A 159 -5.80 -7.38 -14.23
C VAL A 159 -6.51 -6.99 -15.51
N LYS A 160 -5.89 -7.22 -16.66
CA LYS A 160 -6.53 -6.97 -17.97
C LYS A 160 -7.72 -7.88 -18.25
N SER A 161 -7.69 -9.13 -17.78
CA SER A 161 -8.77 -10.11 -18.03
C SER A 161 -10.12 -9.69 -17.45
N TRP A 162 -10.13 -8.82 -16.44
CA TRP A 162 -11.35 -8.25 -15.87
C TRP A 162 -11.56 -6.77 -16.18
N GLY A 163 -10.88 -6.25 -17.21
CA GLY A 163 -11.05 -4.86 -17.66
C GLY A 163 -10.25 -3.83 -16.87
N GLY A 164 -9.37 -4.27 -15.97
CA GLY A 164 -8.43 -3.38 -15.28
C GLY A 164 -7.29 -2.90 -16.17
N GLN A 165 -6.51 -1.94 -15.67
CA GLN A 165 -5.41 -1.31 -16.38
C GLN A 165 -4.07 -1.59 -15.71
N VAL A 166 -3.00 -1.62 -16.52
CA VAL A 166 -1.62 -1.63 -16.02
C VAL A 166 -0.99 -0.28 -16.31
N LYS A 167 -0.40 0.37 -15.30
CA LYS A 167 0.29 1.65 -15.42
C LYS A 167 1.75 1.50 -15.02
N ARG A 168 2.63 2.13 -15.80
CA ARG A 168 4.07 2.14 -15.57
C ARG A 168 4.53 3.55 -15.26
N ILE A 169 5.14 3.74 -14.10
CA ILE A 169 5.64 5.04 -13.64
C ILE A 169 7.16 5.10 -13.81
N PRO A 170 7.71 6.08 -14.52
CA PRO A 170 9.16 6.30 -14.57
C PRO A 170 9.72 6.52 -13.17
N LEU A 171 10.73 5.75 -12.78
CA LEU A 171 11.41 5.97 -11.50
C LEU A 171 12.36 7.17 -11.58
N LEU A 172 12.46 7.93 -10.49
CA LEU A 172 13.43 9.01 -10.37
C LEU A 172 14.87 8.44 -10.43
N LYS A 173 15.64 8.88 -11.43
CA LYS A 173 17.03 8.44 -11.63
C LYS A 173 17.90 8.75 -10.41
N GLY A 174 18.79 7.83 -10.06
CA GLY A 174 19.77 7.99 -8.97
C GLY A 174 19.22 7.78 -7.55
N ARG A 175 17.98 7.31 -7.40
CA ARG A 175 17.35 7.00 -6.11
C ARG A 175 16.74 5.60 -6.12
N SER A 176 17.60 4.59 -6.16
CA SER A 176 17.21 3.18 -5.96
C SER A 176 17.90 2.63 -4.71
N THR A 177 17.24 1.70 -4.02
CA THR A 177 17.86 0.92 -2.92
C THR A 177 18.71 -0.25 -3.42
N THR A 178 18.81 -0.44 -4.74
CA THR A 178 19.79 -1.34 -5.34
C THR A 178 21.14 -0.63 -5.42
N SER A 179 22.02 -0.97 -4.48
CA SER A 179 23.47 -0.93 -4.69
C SER A 179 23.93 -2.25 -5.30
#